data_AF-B0D2Y5-F1
#
_entry.id   AF-B0D2Y5-F1
#
_cell.length_a   1.000
_cell.length_b   1.000
_cell.length_c   1.000
_cell.angle_alpha   90.00
_cell.angle_beta   90.00
_cell.angle_gamma   90.00
#
_symmetry.space_group_name_H-M   'P 1'
#
loop_
_entity.id
_entity.type
_entity.pdbx_description
1 polymer ?
#
loop_
_entity_poly.entity_id
_entity_poly.type
_entity_poly.pdbx_seq_one_letter_code
_entity_poly.pdbx_strand_id
1 'polypeptide(L)'
;MATPSTNTKTLDHIVHLSPPGSIEETSRQFGDLGFKVIPGGEHVGGLAANALVVFADGLYLELLSFTHEPSHYPPGSPARVKRDTHPWANKPLGWIDYAFLGNGSHTIRISDIINDRAKKDRSGAFYEAEEDGGRKRIDGKVVRWLISAPRENKGTLPFFCGDITPRDLRVPTKPPANVQHPSTTQGIAHIRIVTDAKFFPVISKQLTSVTGQEPLSSTPIEAVWSLDSHSTTSPSLILSTPSNELESAFAKNVGTGIVEVGFLVKKKQGLYGSAKGTMIEMARKVGNTIKSRFQKASSAIKKGFQKASSAVKKGFQRVGGAIKAAAQQVKQGFETAGRFIKWFEDHIRRPSGCQPQRSKGFDKASNAIHAHLSPQLQKGSEILDDIRHPYDAATKAASKVIGGKAAAVVGQVADEIF
;
A
#
# COMPACT_ATOMS: atom_id res chain seq x y z
N MET A 1 -27.91 -37.72 1.40
CA MET A 1 -26.51 -37.31 1.66
C MET A 1 -26.49 -35.79 1.61
N ALA A 2 -26.07 -35.11 2.68
CA ALA A 2 -25.91 -33.66 2.63
C ALA A 2 -24.84 -33.33 1.58
N THR A 3 -25.16 -32.47 0.62
CA THR A 3 -24.18 -31.93 -0.32
C THR A 3 -23.04 -31.34 0.52
N PRO A 4 -21.76 -31.67 0.24
CA PRO A 4 -20.65 -31.03 0.95
C PRO A 4 -20.84 -29.51 0.86
N SER A 5 -20.75 -28.81 1.99
CA SER A 5 -20.85 -27.35 1.97
C SER A 5 -19.71 -26.79 1.12
N THR A 6 -20.04 -25.93 0.17
CA THR A 6 -19.02 -25.27 -0.67
C THR A 6 -18.14 -24.40 0.22
N ASN A 7 -16.82 -24.57 0.12
CA ASN A 7 -15.84 -23.82 0.89
C ASN A 7 -15.83 -22.34 0.44
N THR A 8 -15.84 -21.41 1.39
CA THR A 8 -15.78 -19.96 1.15
C THR A 8 -14.71 -19.26 1.99
N LYS A 9 -13.67 -19.99 2.42
CA LYS A 9 -12.58 -19.47 3.26
C LYS A 9 -11.18 -19.87 2.80
N THR A 10 -11.04 -20.40 1.59
CA THR A 10 -9.72 -20.65 0.98
C THR A 10 -9.18 -19.34 0.43
N LEU A 11 -8.03 -18.86 0.93
CA LEU A 11 -7.34 -17.72 0.33
C LEU A 11 -6.85 -18.11 -1.07
N ASP A 12 -6.99 -17.23 -2.05
CA ASP A 12 -6.51 -17.45 -3.42
C ASP A 12 -5.31 -16.54 -3.72
N HIS A 13 -5.46 -15.23 -3.56
CA HIS A 13 -4.38 -14.26 -3.76
C HIS A 13 -4.64 -12.92 -3.08
N ILE A 14 -3.60 -12.07 -3.06
CA ILE A 14 -3.65 -10.68 -2.61
C ILE A 14 -3.23 -9.78 -3.77
N VAL A 15 -3.94 -8.68 -3.98
CA VAL A 15 -3.71 -7.76 -5.10
C VAL A 15 -2.91 -6.55 -4.63
N HIS A 16 -1.79 -6.31 -5.32
CA HIS A 16 -0.96 -5.12 -5.16
C HIS A 16 -1.09 -4.21 -6.39
N LEU A 17 -1.67 -3.03 -6.23
CA LEU A 17 -1.80 -2.03 -7.28
C LEU A 17 -0.55 -1.16 -7.37
N SER A 18 0.04 -1.14 -8.55
CA SER A 18 1.19 -0.32 -8.91
C SER A 18 0.80 0.86 -9.81
N PRO A 19 1.66 1.89 -9.93
CA PRO A 19 1.44 2.98 -10.87
C PRO A 19 1.12 2.48 -12.29
N PRO A 20 0.28 3.16 -13.07
CA PRO A 20 0.01 2.77 -14.45
C PRO A 20 1.29 2.66 -15.30
N GLY A 21 1.35 1.64 -16.16
CA GLY A 21 2.48 1.38 -17.07
C GLY A 21 3.77 0.95 -16.37
N SER A 22 3.72 0.45 -15.13
CA SER A 22 4.90 0.16 -14.31
C SER A 22 5.07 -1.31 -13.91
N ILE A 23 4.42 -2.25 -14.61
CA ILE A 23 4.42 -3.65 -14.21
C ILE A 23 5.82 -4.28 -14.24
N GLU A 24 6.67 -3.92 -15.20
CA GLU A 24 8.05 -4.39 -15.29
C GLU A 24 8.92 -3.81 -14.17
N GLU A 25 8.72 -2.54 -13.82
CA GLU A 25 9.43 -1.89 -12.72
C GLU A 25 9.02 -2.49 -11.37
N THR A 26 7.72 -2.68 -11.15
CA THR A 26 7.19 -3.36 -9.97
C THR A 26 7.75 -4.78 -9.87
N SER A 27 7.81 -5.51 -10.98
CA SER A 27 8.36 -6.86 -11.02
C SER A 27 9.85 -6.88 -10.62
N ARG A 28 10.63 -5.87 -11.03
CA ARG A 28 12.02 -5.72 -10.58
C ARG A 28 12.11 -5.46 -9.09
N GLN A 29 11.30 -4.54 -8.56
CA GLN A 29 11.30 -4.18 -7.14
C GLN A 29 10.93 -5.38 -6.25
N PHE A 30 9.91 -6.16 -6.61
CA PHE A 30 9.60 -7.41 -5.91
C PHE A 30 10.71 -8.46 -6.07
N GLY A 31 11.39 -8.48 -7.23
CA GLY A 31 12.61 -9.25 -7.45
C GLY A 31 13.73 -8.90 -6.46
N ASP A 32 13.98 -7.61 -6.26
CA ASP A 32 15.00 -7.09 -5.34
C ASP A 32 14.67 -7.39 -3.87
N LEU A 33 13.38 -7.49 -3.52
CA LEU A 33 12.90 -8.01 -2.23
C LEU A 33 13.10 -9.53 -2.07
N GLY A 34 13.62 -10.20 -3.08
CA GLY A 34 13.94 -11.62 -3.06
C GLY A 34 12.78 -12.52 -3.51
N PHE A 35 11.76 -11.99 -4.18
CA PHE A 35 10.70 -12.81 -4.77
C PHE A 35 11.04 -13.23 -6.20
N LYS A 36 10.78 -14.51 -6.53
CA LYS A 36 10.59 -14.91 -7.93
C LYS A 36 9.30 -14.30 -8.47
N VAL A 37 9.41 -13.44 -9.49
CA VAL A 37 8.26 -12.88 -10.21
C VAL A 37 8.12 -13.57 -11.58
N ILE A 38 6.88 -13.93 -11.92
CA ILE A 38 6.50 -14.59 -13.17
C ILE A 38 5.65 -13.61 -13.99
N PRO A 39 5.98 -13.38 -15.27
CA PRO A 39 5.11 -12.58 -16.14
C PRO A 39 3.70 -13.17 -16.21
N GLY A 40 2.70 -12.32 -16.01
CA GLY A 40 1.30 -12.69 -16.11
C GLY A 40 0.79 -12.46 -17.53
N GLY A 41 0.13 -11.33 -17.76
CA GLY A 41 -0.36 -10.89 -19.06
C GLY A 41 -1.38 -9.76 -18.94
N GLU A 42 -1.94 -9.35 -20.07
CA GLU A 42 -3.02 -8.36 -20.11
C GLU A 42 -4.38 -9.02 -19.81
N HIS A 43 -5.15 -8.37 -18.95
CA HIS A 43 -6.53 -8.76 -18.67
C HIS A 43 -7.41 -8.55 -19.90
N VAL A 44 -8.48 -9.32 -20.01
CA VAL A 44 -9.48 -9.12 -21.08
C VAL A 44 -9.94 -7.66 -21.09
N GLY A 45 -9.83 -7.02 -22.26
CA GLY A 45 -10.11 -5.59 -22.42
C GLY A 45 -8.88 -4.67 -22.34
N GLY A 46 -7.69 -5.17 -22.02
CA GLY A 46 -6.41 -4.46 -22.17
C GLY A 46 -6.17 -3.30 -21.22
N LEU A 47 -7.06 -3.07 -20.24
CA LEU A 47 -6.96 -1.94 -19.31
C LEU A 47 -5.92 -2.15 -18.21
N ALA A 48 -5.66 -3.39 -17.84
CA ALA A 48 -4.71 -3.75 -16.80
C ALA A 48 -3.86 -4.95 -17.23
N ALA A 49 -2.65 -5.00 -16.72
CA ALA A 49 -1.71 -6.10 -16.87
C ALA A 49 -1.22 -6.56 -15.50
N ASN A 50 -0.83 -7.82 -15.41
CA ASN A 50 -0.33 -8.39 -14.17
C ASN A 50 0.99 -9.16 -14.31
N ALA A 51 1.63 -9.34 -13.15
CA ALA A 51 2.71 -10.27 -12.90
C ALA A 51 2.42 -10.99 -11.57
N LEU A 52 3.02 -12.16 -11.37
CA LEU A 52 2.66 -13.07 -10.29
C LEU A 52 3.87 -13.39 -9.41
N VAL A 53 3.68 -13.39 -8.10
CA VAL A 53 4.59 -14.05 -7.16
C VAL A 53 3.85 -15.28 -6.64
N VAL A 54 4.20 -16.46 -7.13
CA VAL A 54 3.49 -17.71 -6.81
C VAL A 54 4.23 -18.46 -5.71
N PHE A 55 3.53 -18.88 -4.66
CA PHE A 55 4.11 -19.57 -3.52
C PHE A 55 3.91 -21.09 -3.57
N ALA A 56 4.66 -21.82 -2.73
CA ALA A 56 4.65 -23.28 -2.71
C ALA A 56 3.33 -23.86 -2.17
N ASP A 57 2.58 -23.08 -1.38
CA ASP A 57 1.24 -23.43 -0.91
C ASP A 57 0.12 -23.12 -1.92
N GLY A 58 0.46 -22.69 -3.14
CA GLY A 58 -0.48 -22.43 -4.24
C GLY A 58 -1.21 -21.10 -4.14
N LEU A 59 -0.91 -20.29 -3.12
CA LEU A 59 -1.29 -18.89 -3.02
C LEU A 59 -0.38 -18.02 -3.89
N TYR A 60 -0.81 -16.81 -4.23
CA TYR A 60 0.05 -15.87 -4.96
C TYR A 60 -0.23 -14.41 -4.63
N LEU A 61 0.72 -13.54 -4.97
CA LEU A 61 0.50 -12.10 -5.07
C LEU A 61 0.24 -11.76 -6.53
N GLU A 62 -0.84 -11.02 -6.78
CA GLU A 62 -1.08 -10.38 -8.07
C GLU A 62 -0.49 -8.97 -8.03
N LEU A 63 0.63 -8.78 -8.74
CA LEU A 63 1.14 -7.45 -9.02
C LEU A 63 0.35 -6.93 -10.20
N LEU A 64 -0.41 -5.85 -10.02
CA LEU A 64 -1.33 -5.32 -11.00
C LEU A 64 -0.98 -3.87 -11.33
N SER A 65 -1.03 -3.51 -12.61
CA SER A 65 -0.91 -2.13 -13.07
C SER A 65 -1.93 -1.88 -14.17
N PHE A 66 -2.56 -0.71 -14.17
CA PHE A 66 -3.26 -0.24 -15.37
C PHE A 66 -2.25 -0.06 -16.49
N THR A 67 -2.57 -0.46 -17.72
CA THR A 67 -1.60 -0.36 -18.84
C THR A 67 -1.21 1.07 -19.13
N HIS A 68 -2.13 2.02 -18.90
CA HIS A 68 -1.90 3.45 -19.14
C HIS A 68 -2.57 4.34 -18.08
N GLU A 69 -2.01 5.53 -17.92
CA GLU A 69 -2.63 6.63 -17.16
C GLU A 69 -3.97 7.05 -17.78
N PRO A 70 -4.94 7.60 -17.00
CA PRO A 70 -6.21 8.07 -17.54
C PRO A 70 -6.07 9.09 -18.68
N SER A 71 -5.02 9.90 -18.68
CA SER A 71 -4.74 10.91 -19.70
C SER A 71 -4.36 10.33 -21.08
N HIS A 72 -3.96 9.06 -21.14
CA HIS A 72 -3.71 8.37 -22.40
C HIS A 72 -4.99 8.20 -23.23
N TYR A 73 -6.13 8.02 -22.55
CA TYR A 73 -7.41 7.78 -23.18
C TYR A 73 -8.11 9.12 -23.49
N PRO A 74 -8.57 9.34 -24.75
CA PRO A 74 -9.27 10.57 -25.11
C PRO A 74 -10.47 10.84 -24.18
N PRO A 75 -10.65 12.09 -23.68
CA PRO A 75 -11.80 12.44 -22.85
C PRO A 75 -13.13 12.03 -23.48
N GLY A 76 -14.01 11.37 -22.71
CA GLY A 76 -15.32 10.91 -23.17
C GLY A 76 -15.32 9.65 -24.03
N SER A 77 -14.15 9.09 -24.40
CA SER A 77 -14.10 7.83 -25.14
C SER A 77 -14.60 6.65 -24.30
N PRO A 78 -15.15 5.57 -24.91
CA PRO A 78 -15.54 4.37 -24.17
C PRO A 78 -14.40 3.77 -23.33
N ALA A 79 -13.16 3.81 -23.85
CA ALA A 79 -11.98 3.34 -23.11
C ALA A 79 -11.68 4.22 -21.89
N ARG A 80 -11.80 5.54 -22.02
CA ARG A 80 -11.66 6.48 -20.90
C ARG A 80 -12.72 6.23 -19.83
N VAL A 81 -13.98 6.08 -20.22
CA VAL A 81 -15.07 5.77 -19.29
C VAL A 81 -14.76 4.48 -18.54
N LYS A 82 -14.39 3.40 -19.24
CA LYS A 82 -14.03 2.14 -18.58
C LYS A 82 -12.84 2.27 -17.62
N ARG A 83 -11.82 3.06 -17.98
CA ARG A 83 -10.64 3.29 -17.12
C ARG A 83 -11.01 4.07 -15.85
N ASP A 84 -11.89 5.06 -15.96
CA ASP A 84 -12.30 5.93 -14.87
C ASP A 84 -13.32 5.22 -13.93
N THR A 85 -14.18 4.36 -14.49
CA THR A 85 -15.19 3.62 -13.72
C THR A 85 -14.71 2.26 -13.21
N HIS A 86 -13.48 1.86 -13.52
CA HIS A 86 -12.92 0.61 -13.03
C HIS A 86 -12.96 0.56 -11.48
N PRO A 87 -13.35 -0.56 -10.84
CA PRO A 87 -13.47 -0.65 -9.38
C PRO A 87 -12.20 -0.26 -8.61
N TRP A 88 -11.04 -0.43 -9.24
CA TRP A 88 -9.74 -0.09 -8.69
C TRP A 88 -9.14 1.23 -9.19
N ALA A 89 -9.87 2.00 -10.03
CA ALA A 89 -9.34 3.22 -10.66
C ALA A 89 -8.85 4.28 -9.67
N ASN A 90 -9.54 4.39 -8.53
CA ASN A 90 -9.31 5.39 -7.49
C ASN A 90 -8.77 4.80 -6.19
N LYS A 91 -8.32 3.53 -6.22
CA LYS A 91 -7.69 2.91 -5.05
C LYS A 91 -6.28 3.48 -4.85
N PRO A 92 -5.82 3.64 -3.60
CA PRO A 92 -4.43 3.99 -3.35
C PRO A 92 -3.51 2.89 -3.89
N LEU A 93 -2.28 3.26 -4.23
CA LEU A 93 -1.25 2.28 -4.58
C LEU A 93 -0.93 1.39 -3.37
N GLY A 94 -0.47 0.17 -3.62
CA GLY A 94 -0.19 -0.83 -2.58
C GLY A 94 -1.21 -1.95 -2.54
N TRP A 95 -1.45 -2.51 -1.35
CA TRP A 95 -2.42 -3.59 -1.15
C TRP A 95 -3.85 -3.07 -1.24
N ILE A 96 -4.59 -3.48 -2.28
CA ILE A 96 -5.92 -2.92 -2.57
C ILE A 96 -7.08 -3.88 -2.37
N ASP A 97 -6.82 -5.19 -2.44
CA ASP A 97 -7.84 -6.22 -2.41
C ASP A 97 -7.23 -7.61 -2.16
N TYR A 98 -8.08 -8.59 -1.90
CA TYR A 98 -7.70 -9.99 -1.77
C TYR A 98 -8.86 -10.90 -2.20
N ALA A 99 -8.51 -12.07 -2.70
CA ALA A 99 -9.46 -13.02 -3.23
C ALA A 99 -9.50 -14.29 -2.40
N PHE A 100 -10.70 -14.83 -2.22
CA PHE A 100 -10.89 -16.23 -1.88
C PHE A 100 -11.14 -17.06 -3.13
N LEU A 101 -10.88 -18.37 -3.02
CA LEU A 101 -11.09 -19.30 -4.11
C LEU A 101 -12.59 -19.52 -4.33
N GLY A 102 -13.05 -19.26 -5.54
CA GLY A 102 -14.39 -19.64 -6.00
C GLY A 102 -14.41 -21.06 -6.56
N ASN A 103 -15.59 -21.56 -6.92
CA ASN A 103 -15.75 -22.91 -7.46
C ASN A 103 -15.84 -22.98 -9.00
N GLY A 104 -15.77 -21.83 -9.69
CA GLY A 104 -15.82 -21.76 -11.15
C GLY A 104 -17.16 -22.18 -11.77
N SER A 105 -18.27 -22.09 -11.00
CA SER A 105 -19.58 -22.56 -11.43
C SER A 105 -20.64 -21.46 -11.40
N HIS A 106 -21.45 -21.37 -12.46
CA HIS A 106 -22.64 -20.51 -12.51
C HIS A 106 -23.89 -21.14 -11.87
N THR A 107 -23.86 -22.44 -11.52
CA THR A 107 -25.02 -23.18 -11.01
C THR A 107 -25.04 -23.23 -9.49
N ILE A 108 -23.92 -23.61 -8.89
CA ILE A 108 -23.67 -23.47 -7.45
C ILE A 108 -22.89 -22.19 -7.28
N ARG A 109 -23.58 -21.10 -6.96
CA ARG A 109 -22.98 -19.76 -6.86
C ARG A 109 -22.47 -19.49 -5.46
N ILE A 110 -21.25 -18.98 -5.36
CA ILE A 110 -20.68 -18.52 -4.09
C ILE A 110 -21.46 -17.30 -3.58
N SER A 111 -21.90 -16.42 -4.49
CA SER A 111 -22.71 -15.26 -4.14
C SER A 111 -23.96 -15.66 -3.37
N ASP A 112 -24.67 -16.68 -3.86
CA ASP A 112 -25.94 -17.13 -3.28
C ASP A 112 -25.71 -17.72 -1.87
N ILE A 113 -24.67 -18.53 -1.71
CA ILE A 113 -24.29 -19.12 -0.42
C ILE A 113 -23.99 -18.03 0.62
N ILE A 114 -23.22 -17.00 0.25
CA ILE A 114 -22.87 -15.90 1.17
C ILE A 114 -24.10 -15.05 1.46
N ASN A 115 -24.89 -14.72 0.44
CA ASN A 115 -26.10 -13.92 0.58
C ASN A 115 -27.14 -14.60 1.48
N ASP A 116 -27.29 -15.92 1.40
CA ASP A 116 -28.17 -16.69 2.27
C ASP A 116 -27.71 -16.66 3.73
N ARG A 117 -26.39 -16.82 3.98
CA ARG A 117 -25.82 -16.67 5.33
C ARG A 117 -26.05 -15.26 5.87
N ALA A 118 -25.70 -14.24 5.07
CA ALA A 118 -25.83 -12.84 5.44
C ALA A 118 -27.29 -12.42 5.71
N LYS A 119 -28.25 -13.00 4.99
CA LYS A 119 -29.68 -12.82 5.25
C LYS A 119 -30.09 -13.45 6.59
N LYS A 120 -29.60 -14.65 6.88
CA LYS A 120 -29.90 -15.39 8.12
C LYS A 120 -29.34 -14.70 9.35
N ASP A 121 -28.07 -14.29 9.30
CA ASP A 121 -27.39 -13.64 10.43
C ASP A 121 -27.60 -12.12 10.47
N ARG A 122 -28.14 -11.52 9.40
CA ARG A 122 -28.33 -10.06 9.24
C ARG A 122 -27.00 -9.30 9.31
N SER A 123 -25.95 -9.80 8.68
CA SER A 123 -24.66 -9.08 8.56
C SER A 123 -24.69 -7.95 7.55
N GLY A 124 -25.65 -7.98 6.61
CA GLY A 124 -25.74 -7.00 5.54
C GLY A 124 -24.66 -7.15 4.47
N ALA A 125 -23.86 -8.23 4.48
CA ALA A 125 -23.02 -8.58 3.34
C ALA A 125 -23.92 -8.93 2.14
N PHE A 126 -23.53 -8.46 0.96
CA PHE A 126 -24.19 -8.81 -0.29
C PHE A 126 -23.16 -8.93 -1.41
N TYR A 127 -23.20 -10.04 -2.13
CA TYR A 127 -22.32 -10.35 -3.25
C TYR A 127 -23.11 -10.38 -4.55
N GLU A 128 -22.53 -9.78 -5.58
CA GLU A 128 -23.07 -9.85 -6.93
C GLU A 128 -22.86 -11.25 -7.52
N ALA A 129 -23.70 -11.61 -8.49
CA ALA A 129 -23.58 -12.85 -9.22
C ALA A 129 -22.23 -12.98 -9.94
N GLU A 130 -21.81 -14.21 -10.20
CA GLU A 130 -20.57 -14.51 -10.88
C GLU A 130 -20.53 -13.94 -12.31
N GLU A 131 -19.46 -13.21 -12.61
CA GLU A 131 -19.14 -12.67 -13.94
C GLU A 131 -17.91 -13.35 -14.54
N ASP A 132 -17.93 -13.56 -15.87
CA ASP A 132 -16.79 -14.10 -16.60
C ASP A 132 -15.60 -13.14 -16.63
N GLY A 133 -14.44 -13.68 -16.28
CA GLY A 133 -13.15 -13.00 -16.38
C GLY A 133 -12.10 -13.87 -17.08
N GLY A 134 -11.00 -13.23 -17.44
CA GLY A 134 -9.91 -13.93 -18.11
C GLY A 134 -8.72 -13.04 -18.42
N ARG A 135 -7.63 -13.69 -18.85
CA ARG A 135 -6.47 -13.03 -19.44
C ARG A 135 -5.84 -13.92 -20.51
N LYS A 136 -5.13 -13.29 -21.44
CA LYS A 136 -4.27 -14.00 -22.39
C LYS A 136 -2.84 -14.00 -21.86
N ARG A 137 -2.23 -15.18 -21.74
CA ARG A 137 -0.82 -15.34 -21.39
C ARG A 137 0.07 -14.94 -22.56
N ILE A 138 1.32 -14.63 -22.27
CA ILE A 138 2.34 -14.31 -23.29
C ILE A 138 2.60 -15.47 -24.26
N ASP A 139 2.38 -16.73 -23.82
CA ASP A 139 2.46 -17.93 -24.65
C ASP A 139 1.20 -18.19 -25.50
N GLY A 140 0.24 -17.28 -25.49
CA GLY A 140 -1.00 -17.35 -26.26
C GLY A 140 -2.13 -18.15 -25.59
N LYS A 141 -1.87 -18.86 -24.49
CA LYS A 141 -2.91 -19.61 -23.77
C LYS A 141 -3.90 -18.66 -23.10
N VAL A 142 -5.18 -19.02 -23.11
CA VAL A 142 -6.27 -18.25 -22.50
C VAL A 142 -6.60 -18.83 -21.14
N VAL A 143 -6.60 -17.98 -20.12
CA VAL A 143 -7.03 -18.31 -18.77
C VAL A 143 -8.42 -17.73 -18.56
N ARG A 144 -9.35 -18.51 -18.01
CA ARG A 144 -10.73 -18.08 -17.70
C ARG A 144 -11.09 -18.40 -16.26
N TRP A 145 -11.86 -17.51 -15.65
CA TRP A 145 -12.35 -17.62 -14.29
C TRP A 145 -13.71 -16.94 -14.13
N LEU A 146 -14.38 -17.21 -13.01
CA LEU A 146 -15.57 -16.49 -12.58
C LEU A 146 -15.24 -15.62 -11.36
N ILE A 147 -15.67 -14.36 -11.39
CA ILE A 147 -15.56 -13.43 -10.25
C ILE A 147 -16.93 -13.18 -9.63
N SER A 148 -17.04 -13.32 -8.32
CA SER A 148 -18.11 -12.70 -7.53
C SER A 148 -17.49 -11.72 -6.55
N ALA A 149 -18.02 -10.50 -6.45
CA ALA A 149 -17.48 -9.46 -5.60
C ALA A 149 -18.56 -8.90 -4.67
N PRO A 150 -18.18 -8.39 -3.49
CA PRO A 150 -19.12 -7.73 -2.62
C PRO A 150 -19.61 -6.42 -3.28
N ARG A 151 -20.90 -6.11 -3.16
CA ARG A 151 -21.48 -4.87 -3.69
C ARG A 151 -20.85 -3.66 -3.01
N GLU A 152 -20.77 -3.72 -1.69
CA GLU A 152 -20.16 -2.71 -0.81
C GLU A 152 -18.88 -3.25 -0.18
N ASN A 153 -18.05 -2.39 0.42
CA ASN A 153 -16.83 -2.80 1.16
C ASN A 153 -15.79 -3.59 0.31
N LYS A 154 -15.68 -3.27 -0.99
CA LYS A 154 -14.64 -3.81 -1.88
C LYS A 154 -13.23 -3.48 -1.37
N GLY A 155 -12.34 -4.48 -1.29
CA GLY A 155 -11.02 -4.34 -0.68
C GLY A 155 -10.99 -4.54 0.84
N THR A 156 -12.17 -4.66 1.48
CA THR A 156 -12.33 -5.03 2.89
C THR A 156 -12.84 -6.46 3.01
N LEU A 157 -13.92 -6.77 2.29
CA LEU A 157 -14.39 -8.14 2.11
C LEU A 157 -13.72 -8.74 0.87
N PRO A 158 -13.36 -10.04 0.88
CA PRO A 158 -12.70 -10.66 -0.25
C PRO A 158 -13.64 -10.74 -1.45
N PHE A 159 -13.13 -10.65 -2.67
CA PHE A 159 -13.86 -11.18 -3.81
C PHE A 159 -13.57 -12.68 -3.97
N PHE A 160 -14.33 -13.37 -4.81
CA PHE A 160 -14.15 -14.79 -5.11
C PHE A 160 -13.69 -14.97 -6.54
N CYS A 161 -12.64 -15.77 -6.75
CA CYS A 161 -12.10 -16.08 -8.06
C CYS A 161 -12.09 -17.59 -8.28
N GLY A 162 -13.02 -18.09 -9.11
CA GLY A 162 -13.17 -19.51 -9.41
C GLY A 162 -12.56 -19.89 -10.76
N ASP A 163 -11.65 -20.85 -10.76
CA ASP A 163 -11.01 -21.37 -11.97
C ASP A 163 -12.02 -22.06 -12.92
N ILE A 164 -12.15 -21.59 -14.16
CA ILE A 164 -12.88 -22.32 -15.24
C ILE A 164 -11.90 -23.16 -16.06
N THR A 165 -10.74 -22.58 -16.39
CA THR A 165 -9.62 -23.32 -16.98
C THR A 165 -8.77 -23.97 -15.90
N PRO A 166 -7.98 -25.02 -16.21
CA PRO A 166 -7.06 -25.63 -15.25
C PRO A 166 -6.23 -24.58 -14.49
N ARG A 167 -6.22 -24.67 -13.16
CA ARG A 167 -5.60 -23.67 -12.28
C ARG A 167 -4.11 -23.47 -12.57
N ASP A 168 -3.40 -24.52 -12.95
CA ASP A 168 -1.97 -24.47 -13.30
C ASP A 168 -1.68 -23.54 -14.50
N LEU A 169 -2.68 -23.25 -15.35
CA LEU A 169 -2.59 -22.20 -16.36
C LEU A 169 -2.65 -20.79 -15.75
N ARG A 170 -3.49 -20.58 -14.74
CA ARG A 170 -3.62 -19.29 -14.02
C ARG A 170 -2.45 -19.05 -13.07
N VAL A 171 -2.12 -20.07 -12.27
CA VAL A 171 -1.17 -20.08 -11.15
C VAL A 171 -0.12 -21.18 -11.40
N PRO A 172 0.95 -20.89 -12.17
CA PRO A 172 1.91 -21.89 -12.60
C PRO A 172 2.90 -22.24 -11.48
N THR A 173 2.62 -23.26 -10.68
CA THR A 173 3.51 -23.75 -9.59
C THR A 173 4.68 -24.63 -10.08
N LYS A 174 4.67 -25.02 -11.37
CA LYS A 174 5.71 -25.85 -12.00
C LYS A 174 6.44 -25.09 -13.11
N PRO A 175 7.77 -25.29 -13.27
CA PRO A 175 8.64 -26.15 -12.46
C PRO A 175 8.86 -25.59 -11.03
N PRO A 176 9.46 -26.35 -10.08
CA PRO A 176 9.65 -25.89 -8.70
C PRO A 176 10.33 -24.52 -8.56
N ALA A 177 11.15 -24.12 -9.55
CA ALA A 177 11.77 -22.81 -9.61
C ALA A 177 10.77 -21.63 -9.68
N ASN A 178 9.50 -21.88 -10.02
CA ASN A 178 8.44 -20.87 -10.02
C ASN A 178 8.01 -20.47 -8.60
N VAL A 179 8.18 -21.37 -7.63
CA VAL A 179 7.72 -21.20 -6.24
C VAL A 179 8.88 -21.16 -5.24
N GLN A 180 10.12 -21.12 -5.75
CA GLN A 180 11.33 -20.99 -4.95
C GLN A 180 11.81 -19.54 -5.00
N HIS A 181 11.71 -18.85 -3.87
CA HIS A 181 12.08 -17.44 -3.74
C HIS A 181 13.44 -17.32 -3.02
N PRO A 182 14.36 -16.45 -3.50
CA PRO A 182 15.57 -16.08 -2.75
C PRO A 182 15.31 -15.62 -1.30
N SER A 183 14.17 -14.97 -1.05
CA SER A 183 13.69 -14.56 0.28
C SER A 183 13.37 -15.74 1.20
N THR A 184 13.34 -16.97 0.68
CA THR A 184 12.87 -18.20 1.35
C THR A 184 11.40 -18.19 1.75
N THR A 185 10.63 -17.22 1.24
CA THR A 185 9.17 -17.20 1.39
C THR A 185 8.56 -18.46 0.79
N GLN A 186 7.64 -19.09 1.52
CA GLN A 186 6.96 -20.33 1.14
C GLN A 186 5.45 -20.14 0.95
N GLY A 187 4.88 -19.07 1.48
CA GLY A 187 3.45 -18.85 1.53
C GLY A 187 3.07 -17.58 2.28
N ILE A 188 1.76 -17.41 2.47
CA ILE A 188 1.19 -16.28 3.21
C ILE A 188 0.91 -16.74 4.65
N ALA A 189 1.35 -15.95 5.63
CA ALA A 189 1.08 -16.20 7.05
C ALA A 189 -0.23 -15.54 7.48
N HIS A 190 -0.44 -14.28 7.08
CA HIS A 190 -1.67 -13.56 7.41
C HIS A 190 -1.91 -12.35 6.49
N ILE A 191 -3.14 -11.87 6.51
CA ILE A 191 -3.57 -10.58 5.99
C ILE A 191 -4.16 -9.81 7.16
N ARG A 192 -3.71 -8.57 7.39
CA ARG A 192 -4.29 -7.69 8.41
C ARG A 192 -4.99 -6.50 7.78
N ILE A 193 -6.26 -6.37 8.14
CA ILE A 193 -7.16 -5.29 7.72
C ILE A 193 -7.43 -4.42 8.93
N VAL A 194 -7.21 -3.11 8.76
CA VAL A 194 -7.55 -2.12 9.79
C VAL A 194 -8.83 -1.40 9.39
N THR A 195 -9.74 -1.24 10.36
CA THR A 195 -10.96 -0.46 10.21
C THR A 195 -11.19 0.45 11.41
N ASP A 196 -11.87 1.58 11.19
CA ASP A 196 -12.33 2.44 12.30
C ASP A 196 -13.19 1.62 13.30
N ALA A 197 -13.01 1.87 14.59
CA ALA A 197 -13.71 1.18 15.67
C ALA A 197 -15.24 1.17 15.50
N LYS A 198 -15.81 2.22 14.91
CA LYS A 198 -17.26 2.29 14.64
C LYS A 198 -17.75 1.25 13.62
N PHE A 199 -16.89 0.84 12.69
CA PHE A 199 -17.21 -0.11 11.63
C PHE A 199 -16.77 -1.53 11.96
N PHE A 200 -15.89 -1.71 12.96
CA PHE A 200 -15.36 -3.00 13.36
C PHE A 200 -16.45 -4.07 13.60
N PRO A 201 -17.53 -3.83 14.37
CA PRO A 201 -18.55 -4.85 14.62
C PRO A 201 -19.28 -5.28 13.35
N VAL A 202 -19.54 -4.35 12.44
CA VAL A 202 -20.26 -4.61 11.18
C VAL A 202 -19.37 -5.43 10.25
N ILE A 203 -18.13 -5.02 10.04
CA ILE A 203 -17.19 -5.72 9.15
C ILE A 203 -16.84 -7.10 9.69
N SER A 204 -16.63 -7.22 11.00
CA SER A 204 -16.37 -8.52 11.65
C SER A 204 -17.52 -9.50 11.37
N LYS A 205 -18.77 -9.04 11.56
CA LYS A 205 -19.96 -9.85 11.28
C LYS A 205 -20.07 -10.24 9.80
N GLN A 206 -19.75 -9.32 8.89
CA GLN A 206 -19.73 -9.61 7.45
C GLN A 206 -18.66 -10.66 7.09
N LEU A 207 -17.46 -10.58 7.67
CA LEU A 207 -16.40 -11.57 7.47
C LEU A 207 -16.79 -12.96 8.01
N THR A 208 -17.52 -13.03 9.12
CA THR A 208 -18.09 -14.30 9.62
C THR A 208 -19.07 -14.90 8.60
N SER A 209 -19.98 -14.11 8.00
CA SER A 209 -20.89 -14.62 6.96
C SER A 209 -20.13 -15.13 5.72
N VAL A 210 -19.13 -14.37 5.30
CA VAL A 210 -18.31 -14.66 4.11
C VAL A 210 -17.49 -15.93 4.29
N THR A 211 -16.76 -16.04 5.40
CA THR A 211 -15.95 -17.23 5.70
C THR A 211 -16.80 -18.45 6.07
N GLY A 212 -18.03 -18.23 6.54
CA GLY A 212 -18.93 -19.29 6.99
C GLY A 212 -18.55 -19.91 8.33
N GLN A 213 -17.67 -19.27 9.09
CA GLN A 213 -17.20 -19.72 10.41
C GLN A 213 -16.98 -18.53 11.35
N GLU A 214 -17.10 -18.79 12.65
CA GLU A 214 -16.72 -17.81 13.67
C GLU A 214 -15.20 -17.59 13.68
N PRO A 215 -14.73 -16.40 14.12
CA PRO A 215 -13.31 -16.18 14.32
C PRO A 215 -12.75 -17.12 15.41
N LEU A 216 -11.49 -17.52 15.26
CA LEU A 216 -10.74 -18.27 16.26
C LEU A 216 -10.60 -17.50 17.59
N SER A 217 -10.44 -16.18 17.48
CA SER A 217 -10.39 -15.27 18.61
C SER A 217 -11.07 -13.96 18.24
N SER A 218 -11.80 -13.37 19.19
CA SER A 218 -12.49 -12.11 19.01
C SER A 218 -12.46 -11.29 20.30
N THR A 219 -12.07 -10.03 20.16
CA THR A 219 -12.08 -8.99 21.20
C THR A 219 -12.84 -7.78 20.65
N PRO A 220 -13.11 -6.74 21.46
CA PRO A 220 -13.75 -5.52 20.96
C PRO A 220 -12.96 -4.76 19.88
N ILE A 221 -11.67 -5.07 19.70
CA ILE A 221 -10.76 -4.34 18.80
C ILE A 221 -10.06 -5.23 17.77
N GLU A 222 -10.21 -6.55 17.86
CA GLU A 222 -9.53 -7.50 16.97
C GLU A 222 -10.33 -8.79 16.83
N ALA A 223 -10.42 -9.33 15.61
CA ALA A 223 -10.97 -10.64 15.32
C ALA A 223 -10.07 -11.38 14.30
N VAL A 224 -9.88 -12.68 14.51
CA VAL A 224 -8.94 -13.51 13.72
C VAL A 224 -9.66 -14.75 13.19
N TRP A 225 -9.64 -14.97 11.88
CA TRP A 225 -10.14 -16.18 11.23
C TRP A 225 -8.99 -17.01 10.68
N SER A 226 -9.06 -18.34 10.82
CA SER A 226 -8.18 -19.25 10.09
C SER A 226 -8.71 -19.49 8.69
N LEU A 227 -7.92 -19.17 7.68
CA LEU A 227 -8.22 -19.48 6.30
C LEU A 227 -7.61 -20.82 5.89
N ASP A 228 -8.13 -21.37 4.79
CA ASP A 228 -7.53 -22.51 4.11
C ASP A 228 -6.58 -22.02 3.01
N SER A 229 -5.65 -22.87 2.59
CA SER A 229 -4.81 -22.69 1.41
C SER A 229 -4.97 -23.87 0.45
N HIS A 230 -4.26 -23.87 -0.67
CA HIS A 230 -4.18 -25.05 -1.56
C HIS A 230 -3.24 -26.14 -1.05
N SER A 231 -2.67 -25.96 0.14
CA SER A 231 -1.77 -26.87 0.82
C SER A 231 -2.20 -27.05 2.28
N THR A 232 -1.28 -27.48 3.14
CA THR A 232 -1.54 -27.67 4.58
C THR A 232 -1.29 -26.41 5.40
N THR A 233 -1.00 -25.27 4.78
CA THR A 233 -0.85 -23.99 5.50
C THR A 233 -2.21 -23.38 5.80
N SER A 234 -2.30 -22.66 6.92
CA SER A 234 -3.53 -22.00 7.38
C SER A 234 -3.26 -20.52 7.65
N PRO A 235 -3.33 -19.66 6.62
CA PRO A 235 -3.13 -18.23 6.81
C PRO A 235 -4.21 -17.63 7.71
N SER A 236 -3.88 -16.58 8.45
CA SER A 236 -4.87 -15.85 9.26
C SER A 236 -5.43 -14.63 8.51
N LEU A 237 -6.74 -14.41 8.59
CA LEU A 237 -7.36 -13.13 8.29
C LEU A 237 -7.57 -12.39 9.60
N ILE A 238 -6.97 -11.21 9.74
CA ILE A 238 -7.04 -10.41 10.96
C ILE A 238 -7.78 -9.12 10.62
N LEU A 239 -8.88 -8.86 11.32
CA LEU A 239 -9.51 -7.54 11.35
C LEU A 239 -9.15 -6.88 12.67
N SER A 240 -8.63 -5.66 12.65
CA SER A 240 -8.36 -4.90 13.87
C SER A 240 -8.77 -3.42 13.77
N THR A 241 -8.88 -2.76 14.92
CA THR A 241 -8.86 -1.29 14.97
C THR A 241 -7.42 -0.78 14.88
N PRO A 242 -7.18 0.51 14.59
CA PRO A 242 -5.84 1.07 14.59
C PRO A 242 -5.11 0.87 15.92
N SER A 243 -3.86 0.46 15.85
CA SER A 243 -2.95 0.24 16.98
C SER A 243 -1.98 1.41 17.22
N ASN A 244 -1.82 2.27 16.22
CA ASN A 244 -0.87 3.39 16.23
C ASN A 244 -1.40 4.61 15.44
N GLU A 245 -0.66 5.71 15.48
CA GLU A 245 -1.06 6.97 14.83
C GLU A 245 -1.09 6.88 13.30
N LEU A 246 -0.21 6.07 12.69
CA LEU A 246 -0.17 5.88 11.23
C LEU A 246 -1.41 5.12 10.76
N GLU A 247 -1.78 4.04 11.44
CA GLU A 247 -3.00 3.29 11.17
C GLU A 247 -4.25 4.14 11.45
N SER A 248 -4.21 5.00 12.46
CA SER A 248 -5.32 5.92 12.76
C SER A 248 -5.48 6.95 11.64
N ALA A 249 -4.37 7.47 11.10
CA ALA A 249 -4.38 8.36 9.95
C ALA A 249 -4.86 7.64 8.68
N PHE A 250 -4.43 6.39 8.45
CA PHE A 250 -4.90 5.55 7.35
C PHE A 250 -6.41 5.33 7.45
N ALA A 251 -6.91 4.85 8.59
CA ALA A 251 -8.33 4.60 8.81
C ALA A 251 -9.19 5.86 8.61
N LYS A 252 -8.66 7.03 8.95
CA LYS A 252 -9.34 8.31 8.78
C LYS A 252 -9.35 8.84 7.34
N ASN A 253 -8.25 8.66 6.61
CA ASN A 253 -8.07 9.27 5.29
C ASN A 253 -8.44 8.33 4.14
N VAL A 254 -8.16 7.04 4.31
CA VAL A 254 -8.39 5.99 3.31
C VAL A 254 -9.64 5.18 3.67
N GLY A 255 -9.90 4.98 4.96
CA GLY A 255 -10.98 4.13 5.45
C GLY A 255 -10.47 2.74 5.83
N THR A 256 -11.27 1.71 5.58
CA THR A 256 -10.87 0.33 5.84
C THR A 256 -9.96 -0.20 4.74
N GLY A 257 -8.93 -0.95 5.10
CA GLY A 257 -8.05 -1.58 4.10
C GLY A 257 -6.96 -2.44 4.70
N ILE A 258 -6.21 -3.11 3.81
CA ILE A 258 -5.07 -3.96 4.15
C ILE A 258 -3.90 -3.07 4.55
N VAL A 259 -3.38 -3.27 5.76
CA VAL A 259 -2.19 -2.55 6.26
C VAL A 259 -0.97 -3.46 6.36
N GLU A 260 -1.17 -4.78 6.30
CA GLU A 260 -0.10 -5.75 6.50
C GLU A 260 -0.38 -7.06 5.75
N VAL A 261 0.68 -7.62 5.17
CA VAL A 261 0.71 -8.98 4.62
C VAL A 261 1.91 -9.69 5.23
N GLY A 262 1.66 -10.74 6.02
CA GLY A 262 2.69 -11.57 6.62
C GLY A 262 3.05 -12.74 5.73
N PHE A 263 4.32 -13.14 5.73
CA PHE A 263 4.84 -14.24 4.91
C PHE A 263 5.41 -15.37 5.76
N LEU A 264 5.16 -16.62 5.35
CA LEU A 264 5.81 -17.79 5.91
C LEU A 264 7.19 -17.94 5.28
N VAL A 265 8.26 -17.99 6.08
CA VAL A 265 9.64 -18.14 5.58
C VAL A 265 10.28 -19.43 6.09
N LYS A 266 11.12 -20.07 5.27
CA LYS A 266 11.88 -21.25 5.71
C LYS A 266 12.99 -20.81 6.66
N LYS A 267 12.96 -21.28 7.90
CA LYS A 267 14.02 -21.02 8.89
C LYS A 267 15.36 -21.58 8.35
N LYS A 268 16.38 -20.73 8.16
CA LYS A 268 17.74 -21.19 7.86
C LYS A 268 18.31 -21.91 9.09
N GLN A 269 18.72 -23.17 8.94
CA GLN A 269 19.44 -23.89 10.00
C GLN A 269 20.90 -23.38 10.08
N GLY A 270 21.28 -22.79 11.23
CA GLY A 270 22.65 -22.71 11.76
C GLY A 270 23.59 -21.58 11.28
N LEU A 271 23.91 -20.65 12.19
CA LEU A 271 25.23 -20.01 12.45
C LEU A 271 25.06 -18.86 13.46
N TYR A 272 24.73 -19.16 14.72
CA TYR A 272 24.74 -18.17 15.80
C TYR A 272 25.60 -18.66 16.96
N GLY A 273 26.90 -18.47 16.82
CA GLY A 273 27.85 -18.37 17.92
C GLY A 273 28.80 -17.21 17.62
N SER A 274 28.91 -16.25 18.55
CA SER A 274 29.91 -15.15 18.63
C SER A 274 29.59 -13.73 18.08
N ALA A 275 28.65 -13.51 17.15
CA ALA A 275 28.53 -12.20 16.49
C ALA A 275 27.62 -11.12 17.16
N LYS A 276 27.43 -11.13 18.49
CA LYS A 276 26.54 -10.15 19.16
C LYS A 276 27.20 -8.80 19.49
N GLY A 277 28.52 -8.76 19.68
CA GLY A 277 29.23 -7.54 20.07
C GLY A 277 29.51 -6.57 18.91
N THR A 278 29.84 -7.09 17.74
CA THR A 278 30.26 -6.31 16.57
C THR A 278 29.11 -5.56 15.88
N MET A 279 27.89 -6.09 15.94
CA MET A 279 26.70 -5.47 15.31
C MET A 279 26.22 -4.21 16.05
N ILE A 280 26.26 -4.23 17.39
CA ILE A 280 25.82 -3.09 18.23
C ILE A 280 26.76 -1.89 18.06
N GLU A 281 28.06 -2.15 17.89
CA GLU A 281 29.05 -1.09 17.73
C GLU A 281 28.99 -0.43 16.33
N MET A 282 28.66 -1.20 15.29
CA MET A 282 28.37 -0.66 13.95
C MET A 282 27.12 0.24 13.94
N ALA A 283 26.01 -0.20 14.53
CA ALA A 283 24.75 0.55 14.55
C ALA A 283 24.92 1.93 15.22
N ARG A 284 25.66 1.99 16.33
CA ARG A 284 25.94 3.24 17.06
C ARG A 284 26.77 4.24 16.23
N LYS A 285 27.74 3.75 15.44
CA LYS A 285 28.62 4.58 14.61
C LYS A 285 27.87 5.18 13.41
N VAL A 286 26.93 4.42 12.84
CA VAL A 286 26.03 4.86 11.76
C VAL A 286 25.06 5.95 12.26
N GLY A 287 24.38 5.72 13.38
CA GLY A 287 23.44 6.70 13.95
C GLY A 287 24.06 8.06 14.26
N ASN A 288 25.28 8.08 14.81
CA ASN A 288 26.00 9.32 15.10
C ASN A 288 26.40 10.09 13.83
N THR A 289 26.69 9.38 12.74
CA THR A 289 27.06 10.00 11.46
C THR A 289 25.84 10.66 10.80
N ILE A 290 24.69 9.99 10.84
CA ILE A 290 23.41 10.52 10.31
C ILE A 290 23.00 11.79 11.05
N LYS A 291 23.06 11.77 12.39
CA LYS A 291 22.74 12.92 13.25
C LYS A 291 23.59 14.16 12.90
N SER A 292 24.89 13.97 12.68
CA SER A 292 25.81 15.06 12.35
C SER A 292 25.51 15.72 11.00
N ARG A 293 25.01 14.94 10.02
CA ARG A 293 24.68 15.44 8.67
C ARG A 293 23.34 16.14 8.64
N PHE A 294 22.36 15.68 9.40
CA PHE A 294 21.07 16.36 9.58
C PHE A 294 21.25 17.75 10.21
N GLN A 295 22.10 17.85 11.23
CA GLN A 295 22.44 19.13 11.86
C GLN A 295 23.12 20.10 10.88
N LYS A 296 24.00 19.61 10.00
CA LYS A 296 24.62 20.43 8.94
C LYS A 296 23.60 20.92 7.91
N ALA A 297 22.66 20.06 7.50
CA ALA A 297 21.57 20.44 6.58
C ALA A 297 20.65 21.51 7.19
N SER A 298 20.24 21.35 8.46
CA SER A 298 19.46 22.35 9.20
C SER A 298 20.19 23.71 9.29
N SER A 299 21.51 23.69 9.54
CA SER A 299 22.32 24.92 9.57
C SER A 299 22.40 25.64 8.21
N ALA A 300 22.41 24.89 7.11
CA ALA A 300 22.42 25.44 5.75
C ALA A 300 21.06 26.04 5.37
N ILE A 301 19.96 25.39 5.77
CA ILE A 301 18.59 25.90 5.63
C ILE A 301 18.42 27.22 6.39
N LYS A 302 18.91 27.29 7.64
CA LYS A 302 18.88 28.50 8.46
C LYS A 302 19.63 29.67 7.79
N LYS A 303 20.78 29.40 7.17
CA LYS A 303 21.55 30.40 6.39
C LYS A 303 20.83 30.82 5.11
N GLY A 304 20.19 29.88 4.41
CA GLY A 304 19.38 30.17 3.22
C GLY A 304 18.18 31.07 3.54
N PHE A 305 17.49 30.79 4.66
CA PHE A 305 16.36 31.57 5.15
C PHE A 305 16.76 33.01 5.53
N GLN A 306 17.91 33.17 6.20
CA GLN A 306 18.45 34.49 6.53
C GLN A 306 18.81 35.31 5.27
N LYS A 307 19.39 34.66 4.25
CA LYS A 307 19.68 35.31 2.96
C LYS A 307 18.40 35.72 2.21
N ALA A 308 17.40 34.83 2.13
CA ALA A 308 16.12 35.13 1.50
C ALA A 308 15.38 36.27 2.21
N SER A 309 15.36 36.27 3.55
CA SER A 309 14.79 37.35 4.36
C SER A 309 15.48 38.69 4.09
N SER A 310 16.80 38.70 3.96
CA SER A 310 17.56 39.91 3.63
C SER A 310 17.27 40.44 2.22
N ALA A 311 17.02 39.55 1.25
CA ALA A 311 16.67 39.91 -0.13
C ALA A 311 15.24 40.47 -0.22
N VAL A 312 14.29 39.89 0.49
CA VAL A 312 12.91 40.40 0.60
C VAL A 312 12.88 41.78 1.26
N LYS A 313 13.70 41.99 2.31
CA LYS A 313 13.82 43.29 2.99
C LYS A 313 14.39 44.38 2.07
N LYS A 314 15.27 44.03 1.12
CA LYS A 314 15.76 44.94 0.06
C LYS A 314 14.72 45.21 -1.02
N GLY A 315 13.88 44.22 -1.37
CA GLY A 315 12.78 44.40 -2.33
C GLY A 315 11.63 45.29 -1.83
N PHE A 316 11.43 45.33 -0.51
CA PHE A 316 10.36 46.13 0.14
C PHE A 316 10.54 47.65 0.02
N GLN A 317 11.73 48.14 -0.31
CA GLN A 317 11.99 49.58 -0.47
C GLN A 317 11.48 50.16 -1.81
N ARG A 318 10.90 49.37 -2.73
CA ARG A 318 10.64 49.86 -4.10
C ARG A 318 9.19 49.99 -4.60
N VAL A 319 8.13 49.34 -4.09
CA VAL A 319 6.77 49.57 -4.64
C VAL A 319 5.65 49.27 -3.62
N GLY A 320 4.63 50.12 -3.58
CA GLY A 320 3.52 50.09 -2.61
C GLY A 320 2.21 49.42 -3.06
N GLY A 321 1.26 49.35 -2.12
CA GLY A 321 -0.17 49.07 -2.35
C GLY A 321 -0.56 47.60 -2.43
N ALA A 322 -0.54 47.02 -3.64
CA ALA A 322 -1.08 45.69 -3.93
C ALA A 322 -0.21 44.52 -3.40
N ILE A 323 1.07 44.79 -3.10
CA ILE A 323 2.00 43.82 -2.51
C ILE A 323 1.64 43.51 -1.05
N LYS A 324 0.90 44.38 -0.35
CA LYS A 324 0.62 44.21 1.09
C LYS A 324 -0.17 42.93 1.38
N ALA A 325 -1.17 42.60 0.57
CA ALA A 325 -2.00 41.40 0.77
C ALA A 325 -1.24 40.10 0.46
N ALA A 326 -0.50 40.07 -0.65
CA ALA A 326 0.33 38.91 -1.02
C ALA A 326 1.51 38.71 -0.04
N ALA A 327 2.17 39.79 0.38
CA ALA A 327 3.23 39.75 1.37
C ALA A 327 2.71 39.35 2.75
N GLN A 328 1.47 39.70 3.10
CA GLN A 328 0.86 39.31 4.37
C GLN A 328 0.44 37.83 4.37
N GLN A 329 0.01 37.27 3.23
CA GLN A 329 -0.21 35.83 3.07
C GLN A 329 1.11 35.05 3.10
N VAL A 330 2.15 35.54 2.43
CA VAL A 330 3.48 34.93 2.45
C VAL A 330 4.12 35.02 3.84
N LYS A 331 3.98 36.15 4.53
CA LYS A 331 4.42 36.34 5.93
C LYS A 331 3.66 35.41 6.88
N GLN A 332 2.34 35.28 6.73
CA GLN A 332 1.55 34.30 7.50
C GLN A 332 1.96 32.86 7.20
N GLY A 333 2.31 32.54 5.95
CA GLY A 333 2.87 31.24 5.56
C GLY A 333 4.21 30.96 6.24
N PHE A 334 5.12 31.93 6.25
CA PHE A 334 6.42 31.83 6.92
C PHE A 334 6.32 31.77 8.45
N GLU A 335 5.41 32.54 9.06
CA GLU A 335 5.15 32.46 10.50
C GLU A 335 4.50 31.13 10.88
N THR A 336 3.68 30.53 10.01
CA THR A 336 3.06 29.22 10.25
C THR A 336 4.07 28.09 10.10
N ALA A 337 4.97 28.15 9.11
CA ALA A 337 6.08 27.22 8.97
C ALA A 337 7.08 27.34 10.15
N GLY A 338 7.38 28.56 10.59
CA GLY A 338 8.21 28.80 11.77
C GLY A 338 7.57 28.27 13.07
N ARG A 339 6.24 28.40 13.22
CA ARG A 339 5.49 27.80 14.34
C ARG A 339 5.50 26.27 14.28
N PHE A 340 5.44 25.66 13.10
CA PHE A 340 5.52 24.20 12.93
C PHE A 340 6.91 23.65 13.25
N ILE A 341 7.98 24.33 12.80
CA ILE A 341 9.36 23.94 13.14
C ILE A 341 9.58 24.03 14.66
N LYS A 342 9.10 25.12 15.29
CA LYS A 342 9.18 25.28 16.74
C LYS A 342 8.33 24.25 17.50
N TRP A 343 7.11 23.95 17.02
CA TRP A 343 6.27 22.88 17.56
C TRP A 343 6.94 21.51 17.45
N PHE A 344 7.58 21.21 16.31
CA PHE A 344 8.31 19.97 16.07
C PHE A 344 9.56 19.86 16.97
N GLU A 345 10.32 20.95 17.15
CA GLU A 345 11.44 21.02 18.11
C GLU A 345 10.96 20.86 19.58
N ASP A 346 9.78 21.40 19.92
CA ASP A 346 9.23 21.38 21.28
C ASP A 346 8.48 20.07 21.62
N HIS A 347 7.81 19.41 20.67
CA HIS A 347 6.92 18.24 20.89
C HIS A 347 7.54 16.88 20.56
N ILE A 348 8.65 16.83 19.82
CA ILE A 348 9.50 15.62 19.79
C ILE A 348 10.37 15.55 21.06
N ARG A 349 10.50 16.63 21.83
CA ARG A 349 11.22 16.62 23.10
C ARG A 349 10.36 16.20 24.30
N ARG A 350 9.01 16.20 24.24
CA ARG A 350 8.10 15.62 25.27
C ARG A 350 6.69 15.31 24.70
N PRO A 351 6.00 14.26 25.18
CA PRO A 351 4.70 13.84 24.63
C PRO A 351 3.53 14.65 25.19
N SER A 352 2.43 14.63 24.43
CA SER A 352 1.02 14.98 24.74
C SER A 352 0.49 16.38 24.40
N GLY A 353 -0.73 16.40 23.83
CA GLY A 353 -1.70 17.50 23.95
C GLY A 353 -2.28 18.10 22.67
N CYS A 354 -3.47 17.63 22.27
CA CYS A 354 -4.56 18.26 21.48
C CYS A 354 -4.33 19.27 20.31
N GLN A 355 -5.06 18.94 19.24
CA GLN A 355 -5.63 19.63 18.06
C GLN A 355 -6.21 21.07 18.22
N PRO A 356 -6.76 21.76 17.16
CA PRO A 356 -6.78 21.48 15.70
C PRO A 356 -6.69 22.71 14.73
N GLN A 357 -6.83 22.39 13.43
CA GLN A 357 -7.36 23.19 12.29
C GLN A 357 -6.41 24.11 11.49
N ARG A 358 -6.01 23.65 10.29
CA ARG A 358 -5.94 24.41 9.00
C ARG A 358 -5.24 23.54 7.94
N SER A 359 -5.96 22.67 7.21
CA SER A 359 -5.38 22.00 6.03
C SER A 359 -6.04 22.45 4.72
N LYS A 360 -7.35 22.67 4.70
CA LYS A 360 -8.08 23.02 3.47
C LYS A 360 -7.66 24.35 2.81
N GLY A 361 -7.08 25.29 3.56
CA GLY A 361 -6.59 26.56 3.02
C GLY A 361 -5.19 26.49 2.40
N PHE A 362 -4.37 25.51 2.80
CA PHE A 362 -2.97 25.43 2.39
C PHE A 362 -2.78 24.68 1.07
N ASP A 363 -3.60 23.69 0.75
CA ASP A 363 -3.51 22.98 -0.52
C ASP A 363 -3.87 23.88 -1.71
N LYS A 364 -4.85 24.79 -1.51
CA LYS A 364 -5.21 25.81 -2.50
C LYS A 364 -4.12 26.87 -2.68
N ALA A 365 -3.41 27.23 -1.59
CA ALA A 365 -2.33 28.21 -1.63
C ALA A 365 -1.04 27.62 -2.20
N SER A 366 -0.70 26.37 -1.87
CA SER A 366 0.48 25.67 -2.39
C SER A 366 0.39 25.50 -3.91
N ASN A 367 -0.76 25.04 -4.42
CA ASN A 367 -0.97 24.85 -5.85
C ASN A 367 -0.96 26.17 -6.63
N ALA A 368 -1.45 27.27 -6.04
CA ALA A 368 -1.38 28.60 -6.62
C ALA A 368 0.07 29.15 -6.66
N ILE A 369 0.91 28.77 -5.69
CA ILE A 369 2.32 29.16 -5.63
C ILE A 369 3.13 28.44 -6.71
N HIS A 370 2.89 27.15 -6.97
CA HIS A 370 3.64 26.40 -8.00
C HIS A 370 3.50 26.94 -9.43
N ALA A 371 2.38 27.60 -9.74
CA ALA A 371 2.10 28.08 -11.10
C ALA A 371 2.98 29.28 -11.53
N HIS A 372 3.62 30.02 -10.61
CA HIS A 372 4.28 31.30 -10.91
C HIS A 372 5.70 31.46 -10.31
N LEU A 373 6.39 30.35 -10.02
CA LEU A 373 7.75 30.40 -9.45
C LEU A 373 8.85 30.27 -10.51
N SER A 374 9.92 31.05 -10.33
CA SER A 374 11.14 30.92 -11.12
C SER A 374 11.89 29.62 -10.77
N PRO A 375 12.77 29.12 -11.66
CA PRO A 375 13.42 27.80 -11.49
C PRO A 375 14.22 27.63 -10.17
N GLN A 376 14.73 28.72 -9.59
CA GLN A 376 15.43 28.67 -8.30
C GLN A 376 14.48 28.44 -7.11
N LEU A 377 13.19 28.77 -7.25
CA LEU A 377 12.17 28.59 -6.22
C LEU A 377 11.42 27.26 -6.36
N GLN A 378 11.39 26.64 -7.54
CA GLN A 378 10.94 25.25 -7.73
C GLN A 378 11.85 24.26 -6.98
N LYS A 379 13.15 24.52 -6.93
CA LYS A 379 14.10 23.75 -6.11
C LYS A 379 13.80 23.83 -4.61
N GLY A 380 13.18 24.93 -4.17
CA GLY A 380 12.70 25.09 -2.80
C GLY A 380 11.42 24.30 -2.51
N SER A 381 10.59 24.04 -3.53
CA SER A 381 9.39 23.22 -3.37
C SER A 381 9.69 21.73 -3.39
N GLU A 382 10.68 21.29 -4.17
CA GLU A 382 11.22 19.91 -4.06
C GLU A 382 11.71 19.61 -2.64
N ILE A 383 12.33 20.59 -1.97
CA ILE A 383 12.76 20.46 -0.57
C ILE A 383 11.55 20.40 0.39
N LEU A 384 10.44 21.04 0.07
CA LEU A 384 9.20 20.95 0.85
C LEU A 384 8.51 19.59 0.66
N ASP A 385 8.61 18.99 -0.52
CA ASP A 385 8.16 17.63 -0.80
C ASP A 385 9.07 16.58 -0.11
N ASP A 386 10.38 16.82 -0.07
CA ASP A 386 11.34 16.01 0.71
C ASP A 386 11.11 16.13 2.24
N ILE A 387 10.56 17.25 2.72
CA ILE A 387 10.13 17.41 4.14
C ILE A 387 8.78 16.71 4.38
N ARG A 388 7.92 16.66 3.36
CA ARG A 388 6.61 15.97 3.39
C ARG A 388 6.78 14.45 3.27
N HIS A 389 7.86 13.98 2.64
CA HIS A 389 8.24 12.58 2.42
C HIS A 389 9.73 12.32 2.78
N PRO A 390 10.09 12.38 4.08
CA PRO A 390 11.48 12.42 4.53
C PRO A 390 12.31 11.14 4.24
N TYR A 391 11.65 10.01 4.00
CA TYR A 391 12.29 8.73 3.69
C TYR A 391 12.82 8.67 2.25
N ASP A 392 12.12 9.30 1.30
CA ASP A 392 12.55 9.38 -0.09
C ASP A 392 13.78 10.28 -0.21
N ALA A 393 13.82 11.37 0.55
CA ALA A 393 14.95 12.29 0.62
C ALA A 393 16.22 11.64 1.19
N ALA A 394 16.08 10.80 2.22
CA ALA A 394 17.19 10.07 2.84
C ALA A 394 17.82 9.05 1.88
N THR A 395 16.99 8.33 1.13
CA THR A 395 17.40 7.34 0.12
C THR A 395 18.09 8.01 -1.07
N LYS A 396 17.54 9.14 -1.53
CA LYS A 396 18.09 9.95 -2.63
C LYS A 396 19.44 10.59 -2.30
N ALA A 397 19.65 10.99 -1.04
CA ALA A 397 20.92 11.54 -0.56
C ALA A 397 22.00 10.45 -0.32
N ALA A 398 21.61 9.26 0.16
CA ALA A 398 22.52 8.13 0.38
C ALA A 398 23.09 7.58 -0.95
N SER A 399 22.25 7.51 -1.99
CA SER A 399 22.67 7.11 -3.35
C SER A 399 23.76 8.03 -3.93
N LYS A 400 23.69 9.33 -3.62
CA LYS A 400 24.55 10.36 -4.22
C LYS A 400 25.94 10.49 -3.60
N VAL A 401 26.16 9.99 -2.38
CA VAL A 401 27.41 10.23 -1.62
C VAL A 401 28.31 9.00 -1.51
N ILE A 402 27.76 7.79 -1.58
CA ILE A 402 28.50 6.58 -1.16
C ILE A 402 28.63 5.52 -2.26
N GLY A 403 28.00 5.75 -3.42
CA GLY A 403 27.92 4.74 -4.48
C GLY A 403 26.99 3.58 -4.09
N GLY A 404 26.29 3.03 -5.09
CA GLY A 404 25.05 2.28 -4.92
C GLY A 404 25.05 1.08 -3.96
N LYS A 405 26.20 0.46 -3.67
CA LYS A 405 26.25 -0.72 -2.77
C LYS A 405 26.26 -0.37 -1.27
N ALA A 406 26.74 0.80 -0.87
CA ALA A 406 26.74 1.20 0.54
C ALA A 406 25.42 1.87 0.97
N ALA A 407 24.66 2.44 0.02
CA ALA A 407 23.33 3.00 0.27
C ALA A 407 22.29 1.93 0.66
N ALA A 408 22.38 0.73 0.07
CA ALA A 408 21.49 -0.41 0.36
C ALA A 408 21.62 -0.91 1.82
N VAL A 409 22.83 -0.86 2.39
CA VAL A 409 23.08 -1.29 3.78
C VAL A 409 22.57 -0.25 4.79
N VAL A 410 22.62 1.05 4.44
CA VAL A 410 22.08 2.12 5.29
C VAL A 410 20.54 2.10 5.30
N GLY A 411 19.91 1.74 4.18
CA GLY A 411 18.46 1.49 4.12
C GLY A 411 18.03 0.32 4.98
N GLN A 412 18.74 -0.82 4.90
CA GLN A 412 18.42 -2.00 5.69
C GLN A 412 18.53 -1.82 7.21
N VAL A 413 19.38 -0.91 7.71
CA VAL A 413 19.52 -0.67 9.16
C VAL A 413 18.50 0.36 9.68
N ALA A 414 17.93 1.19 8.82
CA ALA A 414 16.88 2.14 9.20
C ALA A 414 15.52 1.43 9.43
N ASP A 415 15.23 0.39 8.65
CA ASP A 415 13.98 -0.40 8.72
C ASP A 415 13.93 -1.36 9.91
N GLU A 416 15.03 -1.60 10.62
CA GLU A 416 15.05 -2.49 11.82
C GLU A 416 14.94 -1.74 13.15
N ILE A 417 14.93 -0.39 13.16
CA ILE A 417 14.97 0.41 14.42
C ILE A 417 13.74 1.32 14.60
N PHE A 418 12.92 1.56 13.58
CA PHE A 418 11.73 2.42 13.69
C PHE A 418 10.46 1.75 13.20
#